data_AF-A0A1S3PMS3-F1
#
_entry.id   AF-A0A1S3PMS3-F1
#
_cell.length_a   1.000
_cell.length_b   1.000
_cell.length_c   1.000
_cell.angle_alpha   90.00
_cell.angle_beta   90.00
_cell.angle_gamma   90.00
#
_symmetry.space_group_name_H-M   'P 1'
#
loop_
_entity.id
_entity.type
_entity.pdbx_description
1 polymer ?
#
loop_
_entity_poly.entity_id
_entity_poly.type
_entity_poly.pdbx_seq_one_letter_code
_entity_poly.pdbx_strand_id
1 'polypeptide(L)'
;MESFLSSISSFMKMIPDHRPKDLDKLIRPKCRVLHFPIQFPHVTSRPEVLLSPVEEEKEGLLSLSSPPAPKALCLSPEPEAAIRDQREGTGQAEAPSHPREERGPGGGKEEGDGGGEESHVRPLHIVWPHRWEHDKDPELFFKMLLKLKERGLGFQLSVLGETFTDVPDIFAEARVDLNDHVLHWGFMPSKEDYLRVLCQADVVVSTAKHEFFGVAMLEAVHCGCYPLCPNALVYPEIFPEEYLYSTPEQLYKKLQGLCRRPYVVRRHHVKVDTSSYSWAARKEDFRSLLAYKEDHHP
;
A
#
# COMPACT_ATOMS: atom_id res chain seq x y z
N MET A 1 -1.07 -22.67 5.78
CA MET A 1 -0.64 -24.06 6.11
C MET A 1 0.34 -24.62 5.09
N GLU A 2 0.04 -24.53 3.78
CA GLU A 2 0.91 -25.04 2.70
C GLU A 2 2.32 -24.43 2.74
N SER A 3 2.41 -23.15 3.11
CA SER A 3 3.63 -22.40 3.45
C SER A 3 4.55 -23.17 4.42
N PHE A 4 4.01 -23.58 5.58
CA PHE A 4 4.73 -24.37 6.58
C PHE A 4 5.10 -25.75 6.02
N LEU A 5 4.12 -26.53 5.53
CA LEU A 5 4.35 -27.92 5.13
C LEU A 5 5.37 -28.07 3.99
N SER A 6 5.36 -27.16 3.00
CA SER A 6 6.31 -27.18 1.88
C SER A 6 7.76 -26.87 2.33
N SER A 7 7.94 -25.97 3.30
CA SER A 7 9.26 -25.55 3.81
C SER A 7 9.98 -26.61 4.66
N ILE A 8 9.26 -27.58 5.24
CA ILE A 8 9.87 -28.70 5.99
C ILE A 8 10.90 -29.45 5.13
N SER A 9 10.60 -29.62 3.85
CA SER A 9 11.47 -30.36 2.92
C SER A 9 12.82 -29.69 2.65
N SER A 10 12.92 -28.35 2.76
CA SER A 10 14.19 -27.62 2.63
C SER A 10 14.93 -27.56 3.97
N PHE A 11 14.22 -27.37 5.09
CA PHE A 11 14.81 -27.41 6.43
C PHE A 11 15.46 -28.77 6.75
N MET A 12 14.78 -29.87 6.45
CA MET A 12 15.31 -31.24 6.67
C MET A 12 16.56 -31.55 5.82
N LYS A 13 16.84 -30.79 4.75
CA LYS A 13 18.10 -30.92 3.97
C LYS A 13 19.30 -30.27 4.65
N MET A 14 19.09 -29.39 5.64
CA MET A 14 20.15 -28.75 6.41
C MET A 14 20.67 -29.64 7.55
N ILE A 15 19.86 -30.60 8.01
CA ILE A 15 20.25 -31.54 9.07
C ILE A 15 21.13 -32.65 8.45
N PRO A 16 22.36 -32.91 8.96
CA PRO A 16 23.25 -33.90 8.38
C PRO A 16 22.73 -35.33 8.54
N ASP A 17 22.27 -35.68 9.75
CA ASP A 17 21.85 -37.03 10.11
C ASP A 17 20.34 -37.17 10.29
N HIS A 18 19.82 -38.36 9.98
CA HIS A 18 18.42 -38.77 10.15
C HIS A 18 17.36 -37.83 9.52
N ARG A 19 17.10 -38.01 8.21
CA ARG A 19 16.08 -37.28 7.46
C ARG A 19 14.83 -38.14 7.24
N PRO A 20 13.72 -37.93 7.97
CA PRO A 20 12.48 -38.67 7.73
C PRO A 20 11.95 -38.36 6.33
N LYS A 21 11.71 -39.41 5.53
CA LYS A 21 11.08 -39.28 4.22
C LYS A 21 9.60 -38.95 4.41
N ASP A 22 9.04 -38.17 3.49
CA ASP A 22 7.60 -37.86 3.43
C ASP A 22 7.02 -37.25 4.73
N LEU A 23 7.85 -36.55 5.51
CA LEU A 23 7.45 -35.98 6.81
C LEU A 23 6.26 -35.02 6.69
N ASP A 24 6.19 -34.25 5.61
CA ASP A 24 5.07 -33.39 5.25
C ASP A 24 3.76 -34.19 5.16
N LYS A 25 3.78 -35.37 4.52
CA LYS A 25 2.62 -36.26 4.39
C LYS A 25 2.26 -36.90 5.73
N LEU A 26 3.26 -37.25 6.55
CA LEU A 26 3.07 -37.84 7.87
C LEU A 26 2.43 -36.88 8.88
N ILE A 27 2.78 -35.58 8.84
CA ILE A 27 2.24 -34.60 9.78
C ILE A 27 1.02 -33.85 9.25
N ARG A 28 0.83 -33.71 7.92
CA ARG A 28 -0.36 -33.05 7.32
C ARG A 28 -1.70 -33.47 7.96
N PRO A 29 -2.03 -34.77 8.17
CA PRO A 29 -3.30 -35.16 8.78
C PRO A 29 -3.40 -34.84 10.29
N LYS A 30 -2.29 -34.48 10.95
CA LYS A 30 -2.22 -34.08 12.36
C LYS A 30 -2.09 -32.57 12.55
N CYS A 31 -1.81 -31.82 11.49
CA CYS A 31 -1.66 -30.37 11.52
C CYS A 31 -2.95 -29.66 11.11
N ARG A 32 -3.37 -28.67 11.91
CA ARG A 32 -4.43 -27.72 11.55
C ARG A 32 -3.94 -26.31 11.87
N VAL A 33 -4.09 -25.39 10.92
CA VAL A 33 -3.87 -23.96 11.16
C VAL A 33 -5.20 -23.35 11.60
N LEU A 34 -5.20 -22.66 12.74
CA LEU A 34 -6.27 -21.77 13.16
C LEU A 34 -5.74 -20.35 13.15
N HIS A 35 -6.43 -19.44 12.45
CA HIS A 35 -6.09 -18.02 12.49
C HIS A 35 -6.42 -17.44 13.87
N PHE A 36 -5.70 -16.38 14.25
CA PHE A 36 -5.97 -15.64 15.48
C PHE A 36 -7.43 -15.12 15.47
N PRO A 37 -8.24 -15.43 16.49
CA PRO A 37 -9.68 -15.13 16.45
C PRO A 37 -9.95 -13.69 16.91
N ILE A 38 -10.24 -12.80 15.95
CA ILE A 38 -10.34 -11.35 16.17
C ILE A 38 -11.71 -10.97 16.75
N GLN A 39 -11.72 -10.08 17.73
CA GLN A 39 -12.94 -9.39 18.17
C GLN A 39 -13.10 -8.11 17.36
N PHE A 40 -13.72 -8.23 16.18
CA PHE A 40 -14.03 -7.10 15.32
C PHE A 40 -15.01 -6.14 16.01
N PRO A 41 -14.83 -4.81 15.83
CA PRO A 41 -15.74 -3.82 16.38
C PRO A 41 -17.07 -3.81 15.63
N HIS A 42 -18.12 -3.28 16.29
CA HIS A 42 -19.33 -2.91 15.57
C HIS A 42 -19.09 -1.63 14.76
N VAL A 43 -18.81 -1.80 13.46
CA VAL A 43 -18.75 -0.69 12.50
C VAL A 43 -20.16 -0.44 11.98
N THR A 44 -20.84 0.60 12.49
CA THR A 44 -21.95 1.21 11.74
C THR A 44 -21.43 1.69 10.41
N SER A 45 -22.14 1.35 9.33
CA SER A 45 -21.74 1.57 7.94
C SER A 45 -21.14 2.95 7.70
N ARG A 46 -20.03 2.98 6.94
CA ARG A 46 -19.28 4.19 6.56
C ARG A 46 -20.26 5.32 6.18
N PRO A 47 -20.15 6.54 6.76
CA PRO A 47 -21.10 7.60 6.50
C PRO A 47 -21.27 7.85 5.00
N GLU A 48 -22.50 7.76 4.48
CA GLU A 48 -22.81 7.81 3.05
C GLU A 48 -22.44 9.14 2.36
N VAL A 49 -22.08 10.14 3.16
CA VAL A 49 -21.72 11.55 2.82
C VAL A 49 -20.61 11.68 1.76
N LEU A 50 -19.99 10.59 1.31
CA LEU A 50 -18.91 10.58 0.31
C LEU A 50 -19.26 9.89 -1.02
N LEU A 51 -20.51 9.46 -1.21
CA LEU A 51 -21.01 8.93 -2.47
C LEU A 51 -21.97 9.93 -3.13
N SER A 52 -21.43 11.08 -3.58
CA SER A 52 -22.13 11.85 -4.61
C SER A 52 -22.23 11.02 -5.89
N PRO A 53 -23.41 10.95 -6.54
CA PRO A 53 -23.52 10.40 -7.88
C PRO A 53 -22.73 11.31 -8.83
N VAL A 54 -21.70 10.75 -9.44
CA VAL A 54 -21.08 11.34 -10.64
C VAL A 54 -21.51 10.41 -11.77
N GLU A 55 -22.17 10.98 -12.77
CA GLU A 55 -22.83 10.26 -13.85
C GLU A 55 -21.86 9.37 -14.64
N GLU A 56 -22.35 8.24 -15.17
CA GLU A 56 -21.51 7.29 -15.91
C GLU A 56 -21.13 7.82 -17.31
N GLU A 57 -19.97 8.47 -17.42
CA GLU A 57 -19.32 8.60 -18.73
C GLU A 57 -18.79 7.23 -19.20
N LYS A 58 -19.51 6.64 -20.16
CA LYS A 58 -19.13 5.40 -20.84
C LYS A 58 -18.10 5.67 -21.94
N GLU A 59 -16.82 5.56 -21.60
CA GLU A 59 -15.73 5.50 -22.60
C GLU A 59 -15.16 4.08 -22.73
N GLY A 60 -14.93 3.68 -23.98
CA GLY A 60 -14.73 2.30 -24.42
C GLY A 60 -13.57 1.51 -23.79
N LEU A 61 -13.90 0.31 -23.30
CA LEU A 61 -12.93 -0.72 -22.93
C LEU A 61 -12.32 -1.35 -24.19
N LEU A 62 -11.10 -0.96 -24.57
CA LEU A 62 -10.26 -1.70 -25.53
C LEU A 62 -9.12 -2.44 -24.81
N SER A 63 -8.97 -3.71 -25.14
CA SER A 63 -8.08 -4.66 -24.47
C SER A 63 -6.60 -4.39 -24.74
N LEU A 64 -5.79 -4.32 -23.68
CA LEU A 64 -4.33 -4.29 -23.79
C LEU A 64 -3.77 -5.68 -24.08
N SER A 65 -3.54 -5.99 -25.37
CA SER A 65 -2.67 -7.09 -25.80
C SER A 65 -1.27 -6.56 -26.17
N SER A 66 -0.23 -7.22 -25.68
CA SER A 66 1.18 -6.80 -25.83
C SER A 66 1.65 -6.70 -27.29
N PRO A 67 2.52 -5.72 -27.63
CA PRO A 67 3.20 -5.68 -28.94
C PRO A 67 4.39 -6.66 -28.99
N PRO A 68 4.71 -7.25 -30.16
CA PRO A 68 5.86 -8.13 -30.33
C PRO A 68 7.17 -7.36 -30.64
N ALA A 69 8.31 -8.03 -30.44
CA ALA A 69 9.65 -7.47 -30.66
C ALA A 69 10.01 -7.30 -32.16
N PRO A 70 10.84 -6.30 -32.52
CA PRO A 70 11.28 -6.09 -33.90
C PRO A 70 12.37 -7.10 -34.33
N LYS A 71 12.32 -7.53 -35.59
CA LYS A 71 13.40 -8.29 -36.25
C LYS A 71 14.22 -7.39 -37.18
N ALA A 72 15.49 -7.76 -37.34
CA ALA A 72 16.51 -6.99 -38.05
C ALA A 72 16.33 -6.96 -39.58
N LEU A 73 16.93 -5.95 -40.20
CA LEU A 73 17.37 -5.94 -41.60
C LEU A 73 18.82 -5.43 -41.64
N CYS A 74 19.70 -6.20 -42.26
CA CYS A 74 21.11 -5.86 -42.45
C CYS A 74 21.32 -5.14 -43.79
N LEU A 75 22.26 -4.18 -43.82
CA LEU A 75 23.10 -3.85 -44.99
C LEU A 75 24.37 -3.16 -44.47
N SER A 76 25.48 -3.29 -45.20
CA SER A 76 26.85 -2.87 -44.84
C SER A 76 27.66 -2.63 -46.13
N PRO A 77 28.95 -2.16 -46.13
CA PRO A 77 29.75 -1.52 -45.06
C PRO A 77 30.52 -0.23 -45.48
N GLU A 78 30.98 0.58 -44.49
CA GLU A 78 32.29 1.31 -44.42
C GLU A 78 32.73 2.32 -45.55
N PRO A 79 33.77 3.19 -45.37
CA PRO A 79 34.73 3.29 -44.26
C PRO A 79 34.98 4.70 -43.63
N GLU A 80 35.64 4.64 -42.46
CA GLU A 80 36.56 5.57 -41.78
C GLU A 80 36.80 7.03 -42.30
N ALA A 81 36.76 7.98 -41.35
CA ALA A 81 37.80 9.02 -41.20
C ALA A 81 37.88 9.50 -39.73
N ALA A 82 39.11 9.69 -39.22
CA ALA A 82 39.39 10.11 -37.85
C ALA A 82 39.69 11.64 -37.74
N ILE A 83 40.24 12.06 -36.58
CA ILE A 83 40.84 13.39 -36.26
C ILE A 83 39.81 14.45 -35.80
N ARG A 84 40.05 15.33 -34.80
CA ARG A 84 40.90 15.37 -33.59
C ARG A 84 40.62 16.71 -32.86
N ASP A 85 40.70 16.73 -31.53
CA ASP A 85 41.13 17.85 -30.66
C ASP A 85 40.55 19.29 -30.74
N GLN A 86 40.25 19.77 -29.53
CA GLN A 86 40.72 21.03 -28.91
C GLN A 86 39.91 22.35 -28.99
N ARG A 87 39.80 22.93 -27.76
CA ARG A 87 39.80 24.36 -27.38
C ARG A 87 38.55 25.18 -27.65
N GLU A 88 38.25 26.25 -26.93
CA GLU A 88 38.56 26.86 -25.61
C GLU A 88 37.85 28.25 -25.68
N GLY A 89 37.57 28.89 -24.54
CA GLY A 89 37.14 30.30 -24.50
C GLY A 89 35.64 30.50 -24.25
N THR A 90 35.18 30.79 -23.02
CA THR A 90 35.24 32.06 -22.26
C THR A 90 34.47 33.22 -22.89
N GLY A 91 33.44 33.72 -22.18
CA GLY A 91 32.66 34.89 -22.59
C GLY A 91 31.57 35.31 -21.59
N GLN A 92 31.97 36.10 -20.58
CA GLN A 92 31.11 37.04 -19.85
C GLN A 92 30.68 38.19 -20.81
N ALA A 93 29.66 39.04 -20.60
CA ALA A 93 28.51 39.10 -19.68
C ALA A 93 27.57 40.25 -20.16
N GLU A 94 26.64 40.67 -19.28
CA GLU A 94 25.95 41.99 -19.24
C GLU A 94 24.69 42.25 -20.08
N ALA A 95 23.80 43.04 -19.48
CA ALA A 95 22.52 43.55 -19.98
C ALA A 95 22.51 45.10 -19.95
N PRO A 96 21.75 45.74 -20.86
CA PRO A 96 20.90 46.90 -20.51
C PRO A 96 19.56 46.94 -21.31
N SER A 97 18.50 47.69 -20.96
CA SER A 97 18.08 48.41 -19.74
C SER A 97 16.59 48.83 -19.87
N HIS A 98 15.98 49.42 -18.83
CA HIS A 98 14.65 50.08 -18.93
C HIS A 98 14.71 51.45 -19.65
N PRO A 99 13.56 51.97 -20.14
CA PRO A 99 12.97 53.09 -19.38
C PRO A 99 11.43 53.23 -19.37
N ARG A 100 10.95 53.74 -18.22
CA ARG A 100 9.84 54.70 -17.97
C ARG A 100 8.34 54.35 -18.15
N GLU A 101 7.59 55.00 -17.25
CA GLU A 101 6.13 55.02 -17.06
C GLU A 101 5.44 56.10 -17.94
N GLU A 102 4.15 55.92 -18.22
CA GLU A 102 3.13 56.99 -18.17
C GLU A 102 1.75 56.41 -17.75
N ARG A 103 0.78 57.27 -17.42
CA ARG A 103 -0.37 56.97 -16.56
C ARG A 103 -1.70 57.43 -17.16
N GLY A 104 -2.74 56.60 -17.14
CA GLY A 104 -4.14 57.06 -17.19
C GLY A 104 -5.04 56.45 -18.28
N PRO A 105 -6.36 56.69 -18.22
CA PRO A 105 -7.27 55.64 -17.73
C PRO A 105 -8.40 55.26 -18.71
N GLY A 106 -8.96 54.06 -18.56
CA GLY A 106 -10.16 53.61 -19.26
C GLY A 106 -10.72 52.32 -18.64
N GLY A 107 -12.01 52.29 -18.32
CA GLY A 107 -12.65 51.18 -17.62
C GLY A 107 -13.50 50.27 -18.51
N GLY A 108 -14.04 49.21 -17.90
CA GLY A 108 -15.15 48.45 -18.46
C GLY A 108 -14.79 47.08 -19.03
N LYS A 109 -14.71 46.07 -18.14
CA LYS A 109 -15.61 44.91 -18.12
C LYS A 109 -15.17 43.92 -17.04
N GLU A 110 -15.99 43.78 -16.01
CA GLU A 110 -15.98 42.60 -15.17
C GLU A 110 -16.64 41.48 -15.97
N GLU A 111 -15.85 40.69 -16.68
CA GLU A 111 -16.28 39.35 -17.07
C GLU A 111 -16.16 38.48 -15.82
N GLY A 112 -17.32 38.18 -15.22
CA GLY A 112 -17.41 37.23 -14.14
C GLY A 112 -17.05 35.86 -14.69
N ASP A 113 -15.78 35.48 -14.55
CA ASP A 113 -15.33 34.12 -14.78
C ASP A 113 -16.11 33.22 -13.82
N GLY A 114 -17.02 32.44 -14.39
CA GLY A 114 -17.91 31.57 -13.64
C GLY A 114 -17.07 30.46 -13.06
N GLY A 115 -16.61 30.67 -11.82
CA GLY A 115 -15.90 29.67 -11.03
C GLY A 115 -16.75 28.41 -10.93
N GLY A 116 -16.52 27.50 -11.88
CA GLY A 116 -17.02 26.15 -11.77
C GLY A 116 -16.49 25.59 -10.48
N GLU A 117 -17.39 25.13 -9.61
CA GLU A 117 -16.98 24.41 -8.41
C GLU A 117 -16.21 23.17 -8.87
N GLU A 118 -14.87 23.27 -8.91
CA GLU A 118 -14.03 22.09 -8.87
C GLU A 118 -14.47 21.32 -7.64
N SER A 119 -15.26 20.26 -7.87
CA SER A 119 -15.66 19.35 -6.80
C SER A 119 -14.37 18.72 -6.25
N HIS A 120 -13.77 19.36 -5.24
CA HIS A 120 -12.44 19.02 -4.75
C HIS A 120 -12.50 17.63 -4.13
N VAL A 121 -12.26 16.61 -4.96
CA VAL A 121 -12.29 15.21 -4.57
C VAL A 121 -11.25 15.04 -3.48
N ARG A 122 -11.71 14.78 -2.23
CA ARG A 122 -10.81 14.69 -1.08
C ARG A 122 -9.63 13.76 -1.41
N PRO A 123 -8.37 14.12 -1.07
CA PRO A 123 -7.21 13.30 -1.36
C PRO A 123 -7.33 11.86 -0.84
N LEU A 124 -6.54 10.94 -1.39
CA LEU A 124 -6.51 9.55 -0.92
C LEU A 124 -6.02 9.51 0.53
N HIS A 125 -6.79 8.95 1.46
CA HIS A 125 -6.34 8.75 2.84
C HIS A 125 -5.68 7.38 2.99
N ILE A 126 -4.35 7.38 3.15
CA ILE A 126 -3.50 6.21 3.35
C ILE A 126 -3.28 6.01 4.85
N VAL A 127 -3.49 4.79 5.36
CA VAL A 127 -3.18 4.42 6.74
C VAL A 127 -2.16 3.28 6.82
N TRP A 128 -1.23 3.40 7.77
CA TRP A 128 -0.23 2.38 8.12
C TRP A 128 -0.38 2.05 9.62
N PRO A 129 -1.12 0.99 9.99
CA PRO A 129 -1.45 0.66 11.37
C PRO A 129 -0.50 -0.41 11.92
N HIS A 130 0.75 -0.04 12.15
CA HIS A 130 1.81 -0.95 12.58
C HIS A 130 2.65 -0.35 13.70
N ARG A 131 3.18 -1.21 14.57
CA ARG A 131 4.16 -0.81 15.59
C ARG A 131 5.38 -0.18 14.91
N TRP A 132 5.98 0.81 15.56
CA TRP A 132 7.10 1.56 14.98
C TRP A 132 8.42 0.81 15.15
N GLU A 133 8.57 -0.26 14.36
CA GLU A 133 9.66 -1.23 14.45
C GLU A 133 10.23 -1.55 13.06
N HIS A 134 11.52 -1.94 12.99
CA HIS A 134 12.21 -2.23 11.73
C HIS A 134 11.62 -3.42 10.95
N ASP A 135 10.97 -4.38 11.62
CA ASP A 135 10.36 -5.56 10.99
C ASP A 135 9.10 -5.21 10.17
N LYS A 136 8.51 -4.03 10.40
CA LYS A 136 7.38 -3.49 9.64
C LYS A 136 7.81 -2.70 8.39
N ASP A 137 9.11 -2.53 8.19
CA ASP A 137 9.76 -1.84 7.07
C ASP A 137 9.22 -0.42 6.77
N PRO A 138 9.22 0.48 7.78
CA PRO A 138 8.79 1.87 7.58
C PRO A 138 9.63 2.59 6.51
N GLU A 139 10.90 2.20 6.33
CA GLU A 139 11.79 2.67 5.26
C GLU A 139 11.16 2.54 3.87
N LEU A 140 10.67 1.34 3.53
CA LEU A 140 9.99 1.12 2.26
C LEU A 140 8.73 1.98 2.16
N PHE A 141 7.94 2.05 3.23
CA PHE A 141 6.69 2.80 3.25
C PHE A 141 6.91 4.29 3.00
N PHE A 142 7.74 4.95 3.81
CA PHE A 142 8.00 6.38 3.69
C PHE A 142 8.71 6.73 2.37
N LYS A 143 9.63 5.89 1.88
CA LYS A 143 10.24 6.05 0.56
C LYS A 143 9.21 6.02 -0.58
N MET A 144 8.10 5.28 -0.46
CA MET A 144 7.03 5.34 -1.45
C MET A 144 6.26 6.67 -1.35
N LEU A 145 5.96 7.14 -0.13
CA LEU A 145 5.21 8.39 0.07
C LEU A 145 6.00 9.64 -0.33
N LEU A 146 7.29 9.70 -0.02
CA LEU A 146 8.18 10.77 -0.48
C LEU A 146 8.19 10.84 -2.02
N LYS A 147 8.32 9.70 -2.70
CA LYS A 147 8.18 9.62 -4.18
C LYS A 147 6.81 10.04 -4.72
N LEU A 148 5.74 9.98 -3.92
CA LEU A 148 4.43 10.52 -4.32
C LEU A 148 4.39 12.05 -4.14
N LYS A 149 4.93 12.56 -3.03
CA LYS A 149 5.08 14.01 -2.76
C LYS A 149 5.94 14.70 -3.82
N GLU A 150 7.11 14.14 -4.14
CA GLU A 150 8.02 14.60 -5.21
C GLU A 150 7.34 14.71 -6.59
N ARG A 151 6.26 13.96 -6.81
CA ARG A 151 5.48 13.95 -8.05
C ARG A 151 4.23 14.83 -7.99
N GLY A 152 4.05 15.61 -6.92
CA GLY A 152 2.90 16.50 -6.73
C GLY A 152 1.56 15.77 -6.55
N LEU A 153 1.57 14.51 -6.09
CA LEU A 153 0.35 13.74 -5.91
C LEU A 153 -0.27 14.01 -4.53
N GLY A 154 -1.53 14.44 -4.52
CA GLY A 154 -2.29 14.67 -3.30
C GLY A 154 -2.67 13.37 -2.58
N PHE A 155 -2.29 13.26 -1.31
CA PHE A 155 -2.75 12.22 -0.37
C PHE A 155 -2.76 12.77 1.06
N GLN A 156 -3.49 12.09 1.94
CA GLN A 156 -3.49 12.26 3.38
C GLN A 156 -2.94 10.99 4.03
N LEU A 157 -2.31 11.14 5.20
CA LEU A 157 -1.53 10.09 5.85
C LEU A 157 -1.88 9.93 7.33
N SER A 158 -2.20 8.71 7.73
CA SER A 158 -2.25 8.29 9.13
C SER A 158 -1.21 7.20 9.40
N VAL A 159 -0.21 7.52 10.20
CA VAL A 159 0.76 6.54 10.71
C VAL A 159 0.36 6.22 12.14
N LEU A 160 -0.22 5.04 12.35
CA LEU A 160 -0.79 4.64 13.63
C LEU A 160 0.04 3.50 14.22
N GLY A 161 0.31 3.57 15.52
CA GLY A 161 0.99 2.49 16.22
C GLY A 161 1.62 2.93 17.53
N GLU A 162 1.83 1.96 18.41
CA GLU A 162 2.63 2.16 19.63
C GLU A 162 4.13 2.19 19.30
N THR A 163 4.85 3.03 20.04
CA THR A 163 6.31 3.17 20.00
C THR A 163 6.94 2.43 21.16
N PHE A 164 7.94 1.61 20.88
CA PHE A 164 8.74 0.89 21.89
C PHE A 164 10.13 1.52 22.01
N THR A 165 11.12 0.79 22.53
CA THR A 165 12.46 1.31 22.80
C THR A 165 13.22 1.73 21.53
N ASP A 166 13.19 0.89 20.49
CA ASP A 166 13.99 1.05 19.28
C ASP A 166 13.10 1.51 18.11
N VAL A 167 12.88 2.82 18.00
CA VAL A 167 12.13 3.45 16.91
C VAL A 167 13.07 3.80 15.74
N PRO A 168 12.79 3.35 14.50
CA PRO A 168 13.57 3.71 13.32
C PRO A 168 13.61 5.23 13.03
N ASP A 169 14.79 5.78 12.75
CA ASP A 169 15.01 7.23 12.52
C ASP A 169 14.12 7.82 11.41
N ILE A 170 13.79 7.03 10.39
CA ILE A 170 12.92 7.43 9.27
C ILE A 170 11.54 7.95 9.73
N PHE A 171 11.03 7.58 10.92
CA PHE A 171 9.82 8.20 11.46
C PHE A 171 10.03 9.68 11.78
N ALA A 172 11.16 10.06 12.39
CA ALA A 172 11.45 11.45 12.70
C ALA A 172 11.65 12.29 11.43
N GLU A 173 12.39 11.76 10.46
CA GLU A 173 12.62 12.39 9.15
C GLU A 173 11.31 12.55 8.35
N ALA A 174 10.58 11.45 8.16
CA ALA A 174 9.32 11.47 7.41
C ALA A 174 8.23 12.31 8.08
N ARG A 175 8.26 12.51 9.41
CA ARG A 175 7.32 13.42 10.09
C ARG A 175 7.49 14.86 9.65
N VAL A 176 8.73 15.28 9.39
CA VAL A 176 9.08 16.61 8.88
C VAL A 176 8.73 16.67 7.39
N ASP A 177 9.24 15.74 6.60
CA ASP A 177 9.10 15.78 5.13
C ASP A 177 7.66 15.56 4.64
N LEU A 178 6.83 14.82 5.38
CA LEU A 178 5.43 14.57 5.02
C LEU A 178 4.44 15.41 5.84
N ASN A 179 4.89 16.42 6.59
CA ASN A 179 4.05 17.15 7.54
C ASN A 179 2.69 17.60 6.98
N ASP A 180 2.68 18.16 5.77
CA ASP A 180 1.48 18.74 5.14
C ASP A 180 0.46 17.68 4.69
N HIS A 181 0.86 16.39 4.71
CA HIS A 181 0.01 15.24 4.42
C HIS A 181 -0.50 14.54 5.69
N VAL A 182 0.10 14.77 6.85
CA VAL A 182 -0.17 14.00 8.08
C VAL A 182 -1.47 14.45 8.76
N LEU A 183 -2.40 13.51 8.93
CA LEU A 183 -3.59 13.65 9.78
C LEU A 183 -3.34 13.11 11.20
N HIS A 184 -2.74 11.92 11.29
CA HIS A 184 -2.49 11.21 12.55
C HIS A 184 -1.08 10.62 12.57
N TRP A 185 -0.42 10.69 13.73
CA TRP A 185 0.97 10.26 13.88
C TRP A 185 1.23 9.70 15.29
N GLY A 186 1.37 8.38 15.38
CA GLY A 186 1.72 7.65 16.60
C GLY A 186 0.55 6.90 17.23
N PHE A 187 0.62 6.75 18.55
CA PHE A 187 -0.35 5.99 19.33
C PHE A 187 -1.68 6.75 19.47
N MET A 188 -2.81 6.05 19.30
CA MET A 188 -4.14 6.63 19.50
C MET A 188 -4.59 6.43 20.95
N PRO A 189 -5.12 7.44 21.65
CA PRO A 189 -5.42 7.35 23.09
C PRO A 189 -6.44 6.28 23.49
N SER A 190 -7.30 5.86 22.56
CA SER A 190 -8.35 4.85 22.78
C SER A 190 -8.47 3.92 21.57
N LYS A 191 -9.08 2.74 21.79
CA LYS A 191 -9.42 1.82 20.70
C LYS A 191 -10.45 2.46 19.76
N GLU A 192 -11.39 3.21 20.32
CA GLU A 192 -12.45 3.91 19.61
C GLU A 192 -11.88 4.96 18.64
N ASP A 193 -10.83 5.69 19.03
CA ASP A 193 -10.19 6.68 18.17
C ASP A 193 -9.34 6.02 17.07
N TYR A 194 -8.61 4.95 17.38
CA TYR A 194 -7.93 4.12 16.37
C TYR A 194 -8.92 3.64 15.30
N LEU A 195 -10.04 3.05 15.71
CA LEU A 195 -11.08 2.57 14.80
C LEU A 195 -11.74 3.70 14.02
N ARG A 196 -11.92 4.88 14.61
CA ARG A 196 -12.42 6.08 13.92
C ARG A 196 -11.52 6.47 12.76
N VAL A 197 -10.20 6.47 12.95
CA VAL A 197 -9.23 6.75 11.87
C VAL A 197 -9.31 5.68 10.78
N LEU A 198 -9.38 4.38 11.14
CA LEU A 198 -9.53 3.30 10.16
C LEU A 198 -10.80 3.43 9.31
N CYS A 199 -11.95 3.80 9.90
CA CYS A 199 -13.20 4.03 9.16
C CYS A 199 -13.16 5.26 8.22
N GLN A 200 -12.25 6.21 8.49
CA GLN A 200 -12.04 7.41 7.67
C GLN A 200 -10.99 7.22 6.57
N ALA A 201 -10.12 6.20 6.70
CA ALA A 201 -9.12 5.88 5.69
C ALA A 201 -9.74 5.27 4.41
N ASP A 202 -8.97 5.31 3.32
CA ASP A 202 -9.33 4.68 2.04
C ASP A 202 -8.51 3.43 1.76
N VAL A 203 -7.22 3.47 2.10
CA VAL A 203 -6.25 2.41 1.78
C VAL A 203 -5.43 2.10 3.02
N VAL A 204 -5.38 0.84 3.40
CA VAL A 204 -4.45 0.34 4.41
C VAL A 204 -3.24 -0.29 3.72
N VAL A 205 -2.03 0.11 4.13
CA VAL A 205 -0.78 -0.39 3.57
C VAL A 205 0.00 -1.14 4.63
N SER A 206 0.43 -2.36 4.31
CA SER A 206 1.53 -3.01 5.01
C SER A 206 2.78 -3.02 4.14
N THR A 207 3.92 -2.88 4.79
CA THR A 207 5.26 -3.05 4.22
C THR A 207 6.04 -4.17 4.91
N ALA A 208 5.42 -4.91 5.82
CA ALA A 208 6.12 -5.74 6.79
C ALA A 208 7.03 -6.82 6.16
N LYS A 209 8.22 -6.97 6.75
CA LYS A 209 9.15 -8.10 6.58
C LYS A 209 8.77 -9.28 7.47
N HIS A 210 8.10 -9.04 8.60
CA HIS A 210 7.57 -10.08 9.48
C HIS A 210 6.11 -9.79 9.87
N GLU A 211 5.24 -10.77 9.65
CA GLU A 211 3.84 -10.74 10.07
C GLU A 211 3.30 -12.18 10.16
N PHE A 212 2.53 -12.47 11.21
CA PHE A 212 2.05 -13.82 11.53
C PHE A 212 0.54 -13.96 11.41
N PHE A 213 -0.21 -12.90 11.75
CA PHE A 213 -1.66 -12.96 11.90
C PHE A 213 -2.39 -11.91 11.05
N GLY A 214 -1.73 -10.79 10.72
CA GLY A 214 -2.31 -9.74 9.89
C GLY A 214 -3.44 -8.96 10.57
N VAL A 215 -3.54 -9.00 11.91
CA VAL A 215 -4.68 -8.47 12.69
C VAL A 215 -4.99 -7.01 12.33
N ALA A 216 -4.00 -6.11 12.36
CA ALA A 216 -4.22 -4.69 12.06
C ALA A 216 -4.70 -4.45 10.61
N MET A 217 -4.27 -5.28 9.66
CA MET A 217 -4.76 -5.22 8.28
C MET A 217 -6.20 -5.72 8.18
N LEU A 218 -6.54 -6.81 8.89
CA LEU A 218 -7.90 -7.33 8.98
C LEU A 218 -8.86 -6.34 9.66
N GLU A 219 -8.42 -5.65 10.72
CA GLU A 219 -9.20 -4.57 11.38
C GLU A 219 -9.47 -3.41 10.42
N ALA A 220 -8.45 -2.88 9.74
CA ALA A 220 -8.61 -1.79 8.79
C ALA A 220 -9.51 -2.17 7.60
N VAL A 221 -9.39 -3.40 7.12
CA VAL A 221 -10.24 -3.95 6.07
C VAL A 221 -11.69 -4.15 6.54
N HIS A 222 -11.89 -4.55 7.81
CA HIS A 222 -13.22 -4.60 8.42
C HIS A 222 -13.84 -3.20 8.57
N CYS A 223 -13.03 -2.17 8.79
CA CYS A 223 -13.43 -0.76 8.73
C CYS A 223 -13.62 -0.22 7.29
N GLY A 224 -13.44 -1.04 6.26
CA GLY A 224 -13.70 -0.68 4.85
C GLY A 224 -12.50 -0.15 4.07
N CYS A 225 -11.27 -0.24 4.59
CA CYS A 225 -10.06 0.10 3.83
C CYS A 225 -9.80 -0.91 2.70
N TYR A 226 -9.31 -0.41 1.55
CA TYR A 226 -8.71 -1.25 0.52
C TYR A 226 -7.31 -1.69 0.97
N PRO A 227 -6.98 -3.01 1.03
CA PRO A 227 -5.67 -3.45 1.47
C PRO A 227 -4.61 -3.45 0.36
N LEU A 228 -3.39 -3.04 0.73
CA LEU A 228 -2.16 -3.24 -0.03
C LEU A 228 -1.13 -3.94 0.85
N CYS A 229 -0.85 -5.21 0.54
CA CYS A 229 0.00 -6.09 1.36
C CYS A 229 1.13 -6.72 0.53
N PRO A 230 2.28 -7.07 1.14
CA PRO A 230 3.28 -7.91 0.50
C PRO A 230 2.69 -9.26 0.03
N ASN A 231 3.13 -9.76 -1.12
CA ASN A 231 2.87 -11.12 -1.61
C ASN A 231 3.79 -12.14 -0.88
N ALA A 232 3.73 -12.12 0.45
CA ALA A 232 4.58 -12.88 1.35
C ALA A 232 3.92 -12.98 2.73
N LEU A 233 4.52 -13.75 3.65
CA LEU A 233 4.06 -13.88 5.03
C LEU A 233 2.65 -14.51 5.08
N VAL A 234 1.82 -14.12 6.04
CA VAL A 234 0.42 -14.58 6.14
C VAL A 234 -0.50 -13.99 5.06
N TYR A 235 -0.10 -12.91 4.37
CA TYR A 235 -1.01 -12.14 3.54
C TYR A 235 -1.60 -12.89 2.34
N PRO A 236 -0.87 -13.75 1.58
CA PRO A 236 -1.47 -14.61 0.56
C PRO A 236 -2.46 -15.65 1.10
N GLU A 237 -2.45 -15.96 2.41
CA GLU A 237 -3.46 -16.81 3.05
C GLU A 237 -4.71 -16.02 3.51
N ILE A 238 -4.71 -14.68 3.38
CA ILE A 238 -5.82 -13.78 3.80
C ILE A 238 -6.42 -13.01 2.60
N PHE A 239 -5.57 -12.53 1.69
CA PHE A 239 -5.92 -11.54 0.69
C PHE A 239 -5.74 -12.08 -0.73
N PRO A 240 -6.73 -11.95 -1.64
CA PRO A 240 -6.54 -12.25 -3.05
C PRO A 240 -5.51 -11.33 -3.73
N GLU A 241 -4.95 -11.80 -4.84
CA GLU A 241 -3.79 -11.21 -5.54
C GLU A 241 -3.94 -9.71 -5.90
N GLU A 242 -5.17 -9.22 -6.12
CA GLU A 242 -5.42 -7.80 -6.42
C GLU A 242 -4.96 -6.84 -5.30
N TYR A 243 -4.90 -7.32 -4.07
CA TYR A 243 -4.39 -6.60 -2.90
C TYR A 243 -2.90 -6.79 -2.65
N LEU A 244 -2.28 -7.77 -3.32
CA LEU A 244 -0.89 -8.14 -3.08
C LEU A 244 0.08 -7.37 -4.00
N TYR A 245 1.30 -7.14 -3.53
CA TYR A 245 2.40 -6.63 -4.33
C TYR A 245 3.69 -7.42 -4.04
N SER A 246 4.52 -7.63 -5.07
CA SER A 246 5.77 -8.40 -4.97
C SER A 246 7.04 -7.55 -5.06
N THR A 247 6.93 -6.27 -5.46
CA THR A 247 8.08 -5.34 -5.56
C THR A 247 7.72 -3.92 -5.10
N PRO A 248 8.71 -3.11 -4.65
CA PRO A 248 8.52 -1.69 -4.35
C PRO A 248 7.89 -0.91 -5.51
N GLU A 249 8.31 -1.17 -6.75
CA GLU A 249 7.78 -0.53 -7.94
C GLU A 249 6.31 -0.88 -8.20
N GLN A 250 5.86 -2.09 -7.81
CA GLN A 250 4.46 -2.47 -7.89
C GLN A 250 3.62 -1.77 -6.82
N LEU A 251 4.11 -1.70 -5.57
CA LEU A 251 3.48 -0.91 -4.50
C LEU A 251 3.34 0.56 -4.91
N TYR A 252 4.43 1.17 -5.39
CA TYR A 252 4.44 2.55 -5.87
C TYR A 252 3.42 2.79 -6.99
N LYS A 253 3.39 1.92 -8.01
CA LYS A 253 2.43 2.04 -9.13
C LYS A 253 0.98 1.90 -8.67
N LYS A 254 0.69 1.00 -7.73
CA LYS A 254 -0.65 0.88 -7.12
C LYS A 254 -1.00 2.18 -6.38
N LEU A 255 -0.18 2.63 -5.43
CA LEU A 255 -0.42 3.87 -4.68
C LEU A 255 -0.57 5.10 -5.60
N GLN A 256 0.31 5.29 -6.57
CA GLN A 256 0.23 6.36 -7.56
C GLN A 256 -1.11 6.32 -8.33
N GLY A 257 -1.55 5.14 -8.75
CA GLY A 257 -2.83 4.95 -9.46
C GLY A 257 -4.03 5.29 -8.58
N LEU A 258 -3.94 5.03 -7.27
CA LEU A 258 -4.97 5.34 -6.28
C LEU A 258 -5.00 6.82 -5.90
N CYS A 259 -3.84 7.50 -5.75
CA CYS A 259 -3.80 8.94 -5.51
C CYS A 259 -4.42 9.73 -6.67
N ARG A 260 -4.22 9.28 -7.91
CA ARG A 260 -4.86 9.88 -9.10
C ARG A 260 -6.36 9.60 -9.20
N ARG A 261 -6.86 8.51 -8.62
CA ARG A 261 -8.28 8.10 -8.71
C ARG A 261 -8.80 7.55 -7.38
N PRO A 262 -8.92 8.37 -6.32
CA PRO A 262 -9.30 7.88 -4.99
C PRO A 262 -10.71 7.29 -4.92
N TYR A 263 -11.59 7.66 -5.86
CA TYR A 263 -12.94 7.10 -5.97
C TYR A 263 -12.95 5.59 -6.23
N VAL A 264 -11.91 5.02 -6.85
CA VAL A 264 -11.83 3.59 -7.19
C VAL A 264 -11.92 2.74 -5.92
N VAL A 265 -11.15 3.09 -4.89
CA VAL A 265 -11.16 2.36 -3.61
C VAL A 265 -12.35 2.73 -2.73
N ARG A 266 -12.92 3.93 -2.88
CA ARG A 266 -14.12 4.34 -2.15
C ARG A 266 -15.39 3.61 -2.60
N ARG A 267 -15.43 3.23 -3.89
CA ARG A 267 -16.49 2.42 -4.50
C ARG A 267 -16.15 0.91 -4.52
N HIS A 268 -14.99 0.52 -4.02
CA HIS A 268 -14.53 -0.89 -4.05
C HIS A 268 -15.21 -1.71 -2.95
N HIS A 269 -15.87 -2.81 -3.31
CA HIS A 269 -16.33 -3.81 -2.35
C HIS A 269 -15.20 -4.81 -2.04
N VAL A 270 -14.70 -4.80 -0.80
CA VAL A 270 -13.60 -5.66 -0.36
C VAL A 270 -13.99 -7.14 -0.53
N LYS A 271 -13.13 -7.91 -1.21
CA LYS A 271 -13.32 -9.34 -1.51
C LYS A 271 -12.77 -10.25 -0.41
N VAL A 272 -12.90 -9.85 0.84
CA VAL A 272 -12.37 -10.56 2.01
C VAL A 272 -13.48 -10.67 3.05
N ASP A 273 -13.90 -11.91 3.34
CA ASP A 273 -14.82 -12.15 4.46
C ASP A 273 -14.05 -12.08 5.79
N THR A 274 -13.97 -10.87 6.35
CA THR A 274 -13.40 -10.64 7.68
C THR A 274 -14.17 -11.39 8.78
N SER A 275 -15.46 -11.68 8.61
CA SER A 275 -16.26 -12.38 9.63
C SER A 275 -15.76 -13.80 9.88
N SER A 276 -15.16 -14.44 8.87
CA SER A 276 -14.51 -15.74 9.02
C SER A 276 -13.34 -15.72 10.02
N TYR A 277 -12.64 -14.60 10.19
CA TYR A 277 -11.55 -14.43 11.16
C TYR A 277 -12.06 -14.07 12.56
N SER A 278 -13.37 -13.92 12.75
CA SER A 278 -13.94 -13.46 14.02
C SER A 278 -13.88 -14.52 15.13
N TRP A 279 -13.82 -14.07 16.39
CA TRP A 279 -14.03 -14.92 17.56
C TRP A 279 -15.36 -15.67 17.49
N ALA A 280 -16.43 -15.04 16.98
CA ALA A 280 -17.73 -15.68 16.84
C ALA A 280 -17.69 -16.92 15.92
N ALA A 281 -16.95 -16.82 14.80
CA ALA A 281 -16.79 -17.90 13.83
C ALA A 281 -15.78 -18.98 14.26
N ARG A 282 -14.69 -18.60 14.96
CA ARG A 282 -13.56 -19.50 15.25
C ARG A 282 -13.57 -20.12 16.65
N LYS A 283 -14.35 -19.61 17.61
CA LYS A 283 -14.39 -20.12 19.00
C LYS A 283 -14.61 -21.63 19.11
N GLU A 284 -15.41 -22.21 18.22
CA GLU A 284 -15.75 -23.64 18.27
C GLU A 284 -14.63 -24.52 17.71
N ASP A 285 -13.86 -24.04 16.72
CA ASP A 285 -12.65 -24.72 16.25
C ASP A 285 -11.60 -24.80 17.35
N PHE A 286 -11.41 -23.71 18.11
CA PHE A 286 -10.52 -23.64 19.27
C PHE A 286 -11.00 -24.56 20.40
N ARG A 287 -12.29 -24.53 20.76
CA ARG A 287 -12.86 -25.47 21.73
C ARG A 287 -12.67 -26.92 21.30
N SER A 288 -12.96 -27.25 20.05
CA SER A 288 -12.75 -28.60 19.51
C SER A 288 -11.28 -29.02 19.48
N LEU A 289 -10.33 -28.08 19.40
CA LEU A 289 -8.89 -28.39 19.45
C LEU A 289 -8.38 -28.62 20.87
N LEU A 290 -8.88 -27.82 21.83
CA LEU A 290 -8.42 -27.78 23.22
C LEU A 290 -9.27 -28.67 24.15
N ALA A 291 -10.42 -29.17 23.69
CA ALA A 291 -11.21 -30.17 24.38
C ALA A 291 -10.40 -31.46 24.50
N TYR A 292 -9.92 -31.72 25.71
CA TYR A 292 -9.27 -32.98 26.07
C TYR A 292 -10.22 -34.14 25.79
N LYS A 293 -9.76 -35.08 24.97
CA LYS A 293 -10.39 -36.40 24.86
C LYS A 293 -9.60 -37.34 25.76
N GLU A 294 -10.27 -37.92 26.74
CA GLU A 294 -9.75 -39.13 27.38
C GLU A 294 -9.76 -40.24 26.33
N ASP A 295 -8.58 -40.55 25.78
CA ASP A 295 -8.38 -41.77 25.02
C ASP A 295 -8.48 -42.94 25.99
N HIS A 296 -9.70 -43.47 26.16
CA HIS A 296 -9.92 -44.78 26.78
C HIS A 296 -9.27 -45.85 25.87
N HIS A 297 -8.00 -46.14 26.14
CA HIS A 297 -7.37 -47.35 25.62
C HIS A 297 -8.02 -48.58 26.26
N PRO A 298 -8.52 -49.55 25.46
CA PRO A 298 -8.96 -50.86 25.94
C PRO A 298 -7.77 -51.77 26.30
#